data_AF-A0A5B1LIW0-F1
#
_entry.id   AF-A0A5B1LIW0-F1
#
_cell.length_a   1.000
_cell.length_b   1.000
_cell.length_c   1.000
_cell.angle_alpha   90.00
_cell.angle_beta   90.00
_cell.angle_gamma   90.00
#
_symmetry.space_group_name_H-M   'P 1'
#
loop_
_entity.id
_entity.type
_entity.pdbx_description
1 polymer ?
#
loop_
_entity_poly.entity_id
_entity_poly.type
_entity_poly.pdbx_seq_one_letter_code
_entity_poly.pdbx_strand_id
1 'polypeptide(L)'
;MPSLKRSEKSPFDPSSGPLFSVRFLISLVLALGGIAWIAYYYIGVRPIAGFGDDGKPALDPKTFEPGQITGWNFMGDLQEWNYLIGFGAIMVGLIIAAHPSTPLGRGRGVVVGMLGCFLIGLLWICTYYVVGTGDNAQDIAIFNDLAQKNLFVGIAFMAVGFTFATKWE
;
A
#
# COMPACT_ATOMS: atom_id res chain seq x y z
N MET A 1 -57.43 12.78 -8.58
CA MET A 1 -56.24 11.91 -8.74
C MET A 1 -55.08 12.57 -8.00
N PRO A 2 -54.48 11.95 -6.98
CA PRO A 2 -53.31 12.53 -6.33
C PRO A 2 -52.16 12.43 -7.32
N SER A 3 -51.58 13.58 -7.67
CA SER A 3 -50.35 13.68 -8.46
C SER A 3 -49.25 12.90 -7.74
N LEU A 4 -48.75 11.84 -8.38
CA LEU A 4 -47.50 11.19 -7.99
C LEU A 4 -46.39 12.20 -8.21
N LYS A 5 -46.09 12.98 -7.17
CA LYS A 5 -44.84 13.74 -7.08
C LYS A 5 -43.72 12.72 -7.17
N ARG A 6 -43.09 12.61 -8.34
CA ARG A 6 -41.85 11.86 -8.53
C ARG A 6 -40.90 12.37 -7.46
N SER A 7 -40.43 11.47 -6.60
CA SER A 7 -39.43 11.78 -5.57
C SER A 7 -38.11 12.11 -6.24
N GLU A 8 -37.99 13.31 -6.83
CA GLU A 8 -36.75 13.86 -7.38
C GLU A 8 -35.97 14.52 -6.26
N LYS A 9 -35.52 13.64 -5.37
CA LYS A 9 -34.26 13.63 -4.64
C LYS A 9 -34.42 12.59 -3.53
N SER A 10 -33.40 11.82 -3.25
CA SER A 10 -32.00 11.88 -3.66
C SER A 10 -31.47 10.50 -3.32
N PRO A 11 -30.35 9.98 -3.82
CA PRO A 11 -29.73 8.86 -3.11
C PRO A 11 -29.42 9.33 -1.67
N PHE A 12 -30.30 8.98 -0.74
CA PHE A 12 -30.30 9.32 0.68
C PHE A 12 -29.14 8.62 1.36
N ASP A 13 -27.91 9.12 1.20
CA ASP A 13 -26.79 8.68 2.03
C ASP A 13 -26.22 9.91 2.75
N PRO A 14 -25.98 9.91 4.09
CA PRO A 14 -25.49 11.06 4.90
C PRO A 14 -24.09 11.59 4.50
N SER A 15 -23.64 11.18 3.33
CA SER A 15 -22.32 11.19 2.75
C SER A 15 -22.31 11.99 1.43
N SER A 16 -23.28 12.87 1.15
CA SER A 16 -23.32 13.64 -0.10
C SER A 16 -22.37 14.86 -0.11
N GLY A 17 -21.10 14.65 0.27
CA GLY A 17 -20.01 15.59 -0.02
C GLY A 17 -19.46 15.39 -1.43
N PRO A 18 -18.77 16.38 -2.02
CA PRO A 18 -18.12 16.23 -3.32
C PRO A 18 -17.32 14.92 -3.39
N LEU A 19 -17.59 14.07 -4.38
CA LEU A 19 -16.83 12.83 -4.61
C LEU A 19 -15.35 13.16 -4.89
N PHE A 20 -15.12 14.28 -5.55
CA PHE A 20 -13.80 14.84 -5.80
C PHE A 20 -13.50 15.97 -4.83
N SER A 21 -12.49 15.77 -4.00
CA SER A 21 -11.85 16.77 -3.16
C SER A 21 -10.37 16.79 -3.51
N VAL A 22 -9.72 17.95 -3.36
CA VAL A 22 -8.26 18.06 -3.54
C VAL A 22 -7.53 17.07 -2.63
N ARG A 23 -8.03 16.84 -1.41
CA ARG A 23 -7.49 15.84 -0.48
C ARG A 23 -7.67 14.42 -0.97
N PHE A 24 -8.82 14.13 -1.59
CA PHE A 24 -9.07 12.81 -2.19
C PHE A 24 -8.12 12.56 -3.36
N LEU A 25 -7.91 13.57 -4.22
CA LEU A 25 -6.95 13.49 -5.32
C LEU A 25 -5.53 13.26 -4.79
N ILE A 26 -5.10 14.01 -3.78
CA ILE A 26 -3.79 13.82 -3.13
C ILE A 26 -3.66 12.41 -2.56
N SER A 27 -4.67 11.91 -1.84
CA SER A 27 -4.65 10.55 -1.30
C SER A 27 -4.55 9.49 -2.39
N LEU A 28 -5.26 9.68 -3.50
CA LEU A 28 -5.25 8.75 -4.63
C LEU A 28 -3.89 8.76 -5.33
N VAL A 29 -3.32 9.95 -5.55
CA VAL A 29 -1.98 10.10 -6.13
C VAL A 29 -0.91 9.48 -5.23
N LEU A 30 -1.00 9.65 -3.92
CA LEU A 30 -0.05 9.05 -2.97
C LEU A 30 -0.18 7.52 -2.93
N ALA A 31 -1.40 6.99 -2.90
CA ALA A 31 -1.62 5.55 -2.91
C ALA A 31 -1.16 4.92 -4.23
N LEU A 32 -1.61 5.44 -5.38
CA LEU A 32 -1.22 4.94 -6.69
C LEU A 32 0.26 5.18 -6.98
N GLY A 33 0.80 6.32 -6.57
CA GLY A 33 2.22 6.66 -6.69
C GLY A 33 3.09 5.73 -5.86
N GLY A 34 2.70 5.40 -4.63
CA GLY A 34 3.40 4.43 -3.80
C GLY A 34 3.36 3.01 -4.40
N ILE A 35 2.22 2.59 -4.96
CA ILE A 35 2.10 1.31 -5.68
C ILE A 35 3.00 1.31 -6.92
N ALA A 36 2.95 2.37 -7.73
CA ALA A 36 3.77 2.52 -8.93
C ALA A 36 5.26 2.56 -8.59
N TRP A 37 5.65 3.18 -7.47
CA TRP A 37 7.02 3.21 -6.97
C TRP A 37 7.52 1.80 -6.63
N ILE A 38 6.73 1.03 -5.88
CA ILE A 38 7.06 -0.37 -5.55
C ILE A 38 7.17 -1.20 -6.82
N ALA A 39 6.22 -1.06 -7.75
CA ALA A 39 6.22 -1.81 -9.01
C ALA A 39 7.42 -1.44 -9.89
N TYR A 40 7.76 -0.16 -10.01
CA TYR A 40 8.90 0.31 -10.79
C TYR A 40 10.22 -0.19 -10.18
N TYR A 41 10.37 -0.10 -8.85
CA TYR A 41 11.52 -0.64 -8.16
C TYR A 41 11.64 -2.16 -8.38
N TYR A 42 10.54 -2.89 -8.20
CA TYR A 42 10.52 -4.35 -8.32
C TYR A 42 10.84 -4.86 -9.75
N ILE A 43 10.26 -4.23 -10.78
CA ILE A 43 10.38 -4.70 -12.17
C ILE A 43 11.60 -4.10 -12.87
N GLY A 44 11.91 -2.83 -12.57
CA GLY A 44 12.83 -2.02 -13.36
C GLY A 44 14.17 -1.74 -12.71
N VAL A 45 14.28 -1.82 -11.38
CA VAL A 45 15.51 -1.44 -10.65
C VAL A 45 16.14 -2.59 -9.90
N ARG A 46 15.32 -3.48 -9.34
CA ARG A 46 15.79 -4.63 -8.57
C ARG A 46 16.57 -5.59 -9.47
N PRO A 47 17.81 -5.96 -9.12
CA PRO A 47 18.52 -7.02 -9.81
C PRO A 47 17.78 -8.37 -9.64
N ILE A 48 17.81 -9.20 -10.69
CA ILE A 48 17.06 -10.47 -10.75
C ILE A 48 17.45 -11.39 -9.59
N ALA A 49 18.74 -11.43 -9.26
CA ALA A 49 19.30 -12.22 -8.16
C ALA A 49 19.00 -11.63 -6.76
N GLY A 50 18.42 -10.43 -6.67
CA GLY A 50 18.26 -9.69 -5.41
C GLY A 50 19.54 -9.00 -4.96
N PHE A 51 19.52 -8.46 -3.74
CA PHE A 51 20.70 -7.89 -3.10
C PHE A 51 21.31 -8.92 -2.15
N GLY A 52 22.64 -9.02 -2.12
CA GLY A 52 23.37 -9.84 -1.17
C GLY A 52 23.57 -9.12 0.17
N ASP A 53 24.07 -9.85 1.18
CA ASP A 53 24.34 -9.35 2.52
C ASP A 53 25.36 -8.19 2.56
N ASP A 54 26.12 -8.00 1.48
CA ASP A 54 27.08 -6.92 1.30
C ASP A 54 26.45 -5.64 0.72
N GLY A 55 25.13 -5.62 0.55
CA GLY A 55 24.40 -4.51 -0.07
C GLY A 55 24.77 -4.33 -1.55
N LYS A 56 25.31 -5.35 -2.21
CA LYS A 56 25.54 -5.32 -3.66
C LYS A 56 24.54 -6.24 -4.34
N PRO A 57 24.29 -6.04 -5.64
CA PRO A 57 23.52 -7.01 -6.41
C PRO A 57 24.14 -8.40 -6.26
N ALA A 58 23.32 -9.37 -5.84
CA ALA A 58 23.75 -10.74 -5.71
C ALA A 58 24.20 -11.29 -7.07
N LEU A 59 25.08 -12.29 -7.03
CA LEU A 59 25.49 -13.00 -8.24
C LEU A 59 24.29 -13.79 -8.78
N ASP A 60 24.01 -13.65 -10.07
CA ASP A 60 22.98 -14.46 -10.71
C ASP A 60 23.41 -15.94 -10.68
N PRO A 61 22.60 -16.85 -10.09
CA PRO A 61 22.93 -18.28 -10.02
C PRO A 61 23.14 -18.95 -11.39
N LYS A 62 22.65 -18.35 -12.47
CA LYS A 62 22.72 -18.91 -13.83
C LYS A 62 23.91 -18.39 -14.63
N THR A 63 24.30 -17.14 -14.45
CA THR A 63 25.39 -16.52 -15.22
C THR A 63 26.65 -16.26 -14.39
N PHE A 64 26.57 -16.35 -13.06
CA PHE A 64 27.64 -16.00 -12.12
C PHE A 64 28.19 -14.58 -12.29
N GLU A 65 27.42 -13.69 -12.95
CA GLU A 65 27.74 -12.28 -13.08
C GLU A 65 27.06 -11.48 -11.96
N PRO A 66 27.67 -10.37 -11.48
CA PRO A 66 27.02 -9.46 -10.55
C PRO A 66 25.73 -8.94 -11.19
N GLY A 67 24.61 -9.04 -10.47
CA GLY A 67 23.36 -8.43 -10.93
C GLY A 67 23.59 -6.95 -11.29
N GLN A 68 23.02 -6.51 -12.41
CA GLN A 68 23.12 -5.10 -12.79
C GLN A 68 21.89 -4.36 -12.26
N ILE A 69 22.13 -3.23 -11.60
CA ILE A 69 21.06 -2.30 -11.27
C ILE A 69 20.65 -1.62 -12.58
N THR A 70 19.44 -1.91 -13.03
CA THR A 70 18.85 -1.23 -14.18
C THR A 70 18.08 0.01 -13.72
N GLY A 71 18.00 1.08 -14.51
CA GLY A 71 17.28 2.30 -14.12
C GLY A 71 18.12 3.35 -13.40
N TRP A 72 17.49 4.14 -12.52
CA TRP A 72 18.15 5.29 -11.89
C TRP A 72 19.06 4.85 -10.72
N ASN A 73 20.35 5.20 -10.79
CA ASN A 73 21.35 4.84 -9.79
C ASN A 73 20.93 5.15 -8.35
N PHE A 74 20.27 6.29 -8.11
CA PHE A 74 19.83 6.65 -6.76
C PHE A 74 18.78 5.69 -6.19
N MET A 75 17.91 5.11 -7.02
CA MET A 75 16.95 4.09 -6.55
C MET A 75 17.68 2.78 -6.25
N GLY A 76 18.74 2.48 -7.00
CA GLY A 76 19.65 1.38 -6.70
C GLY A 76 20.29 1.51 -5.32
N ASP A 77 20.78 2.71 -5.00
CA ASP A 77 21.43 3.00 -3.71
C ASP A 77 20.48 2.90 -2.51
N LEU A 78 19.19 3.21 -2.70
CA LEU A 78 18.19 3.11 -1.64
C LEU A 78 17.80 1.66 -1.31
N GLN A 79 17.97 0.72 -2.25
CA GLN A 79 17.68 -0.70 -2.04
C GLN A 79 16.30 -0.94 -1.40
N GLU A 80 16.25 -1.73 -0.33
CA GLU A 80 15.04 -2.07 0.43
C GLU A 80 14.29 -0.85 0.98
N TRP A 81 14.95 0.31 1.14
CA TRP A 81 14.27 1.53 1.57
C TRP A 81 13.24 2.02 0.56
N ASN A 82 13.37 1.66 -0.73
CA ASN A 82 12.36 1.98 -1.73
C ASN A 82 10.99 1.39 -1.38
N TYR A 83 10.97 0.19 -0.80
CA TYR A 83 9.71 -0.42 -0.35
C TYR A 83 9.12 0.34 0.83
N LEU A 84 9.93 0.75 1.81
CA LEU A 84 9.45 1.55 2.94
C LEU A 84 8.89 2.90 2.49
N ILE A 85 9.51 3.54 1.51
CA ILE A 85 9.02 4.79 0.93
C ILE A 85 7.69 4.56 0.19
N GLY A 86 7.62 3.50 -0.62
CA GLY A 86 6.40 3.14 -1.34
C GLY A 86 5.23 2.82 -0.41
N PHE A 87 5.44 1.95 0.59
CA PHE A 87 4.43 1.63 1.60
C PHE A 87 4.09 2.84 2.47
N GLY A 88 5.08 3.64 2.86
CA GLY A 88 4.88 4.88 3.59
C GLY A 88 3.99 5.87 2.83
N ALA A 89 4.22 6.03 1.53
CA ALA A 89 3.38 6.87 0.66
C ALA A 89 1.93 6.35 0.62
N ILE A 90 1.73 5.02 0.52
CA ILE A 90 0.40 4.41 0.59
C ILE A 90 -0.25 4.68 1.95
N MET A 91 0.46 4.50 3.07
CA MET A 91 -0.06 4.73 4.41
C MET A 91 -0.47 6.19 4.62
N VAL A 92 0.38 7.14 4.20
CA VAL A 92 0.09 8.57 4.27
C VAL A 92 -1.11 8.92 3.40
N GLY A 93 -1.20 8.35 2.19
CA GLY A 93 -2.37 8.49 1.33
C GLY A 93 -3.65 8.02 2.02
N LEU A 94 -3.62 6.85 2.67
CA LEU A 94 -4.77 6.31 3.40
C LEU A 94 -5.14 7.16 4.64
N ILE A 95 -4.16 7.67 5.40
CA ILE A 95 -4.41 8.58 6.53
C ILE A 95 -5.08 9.87 6.05
N ILE A 96 -4.62 10.45 4.94
CA ILE A 96 -5.26 11.64 4.35
C ILE A 96 -6.68 11.30 3.85
N ALA A 97 -6.86 10.09 3.33
CA ALA A 97 -8.18 9.58 2.93
C ALA A 97 -9.13 9.33 4.11
N ALA A 98 -8.67 9.30 5.36
CA ALA A 98 -9.53 9.20 6.53
C ALA A 98 -10.24 10.53 6.89
N HIS A 99 -9.93 11.63 6.20
CA HIS A 99 -10.55 12.93 6.49
C HIS A 99 -12.02 12.99 6.02
N PRO A 100 -12.96 13.60 6.78
CA PRO A 100 -14.39 13.66 6.43
C PRO A 100 -14.74 14.26 5.07
N SER A 101 -13.83 15.05 4.50
CA SER A 101 -13.99 15.64 3.16
C SER A 101 -13.74 14.67 2.01
N THR A 102 -13.28 13.45 2.29
CA THR A 102 -13.06 12.39 1.28
C THR A 102 -14.20 11.38 1.37
N PRO A 103 -14.45 10.58 0.32
CA PRO A 103 -15.46 9.52 0.38
C PRO A 103 -15.14 8.41 1.40
N LEU A 104 -13.87 8.09 1.64
CA LEU A 104 -13.47 7.05 2.61
C LEU A 104 -13.50 7.54 4.06
N GLY A 105 -13.46 8.85 4.31
CA GLY A 105 -13.43 9.41 5.66
C GLY A 105 -14.79 9.77 6.25
N ARG A 106 -15.91 9.40 5.60
CA ARG A 106 -17.27 9.74 6.05
C ARG A 106 -18.27 8.60 5.90
N GLY A 107 -19.24 8.55 6.81
CA GLY A 107 -20.33 7.56 6.79
C GLY A 107 -19.80 6.12 6.69
N ARG A 108 -20.38 5.34 5.77
CA ARG A 108 -20.00 3.92 5.55
C ARG A 108 -18.57 3.75 5.01
N GLY A 109 -18.00 4.80 4.40
CA GLY A 109 -16.63 4.78 3.88
C GLY A 109 -15.59 4.53 4.98
N VAL A 110 -15.85 5.05 6.19
CA VAL A 110 -14.95 4.87 7.34
C VAL A 110 -14.86 3.41 7.75
N VAL A 111 -16.01 2.71 7.76
CA VAL A 111 -16.08 1.27 8.07
C VAL A 111 -15.31 0.46 7.04
N VAL A 112 -15.50 0.76 5.76
CA VAL A 112 -14.82 0.08 4.65
C VAL A 112 -13.31 0.34 4.72
N GLY A 113 -12.88 1.57 5.02
CA GLY A 113 -11.48 1.92 5.21
C GLY A 113 -10.85 1.21 6.41
N MET A 114 -11.52 1.21 7.56
CA MET A 114 -11.08 0.53 8.79
C MET A 114 -10.93 -0.98 8.58
N LEU A 115 -12.00 -1.65 8.12
CA LEU A 115 -11.98 -3.10 7.90
C LEU A 115 -11.00 -3.47 6.78
N GLY A 116 -10.94 -2.68 5.71
CA GLY A 116 -9.99 -2.88 4.63
C GLY A 116 -8.55 -2.85 5.11
N CYS A 117 -8.16 -1.82 5.86
CA CYS A 117 -6.79 -1.71 6.39
C CYS A 117 -6.46 -2.83 7.38
N PHE A 118 -7.39 -3.22 8.27
CA PHE A 118 -7.16 -4.33 9.19
C PHE A 118 -7.06 -5.69 8.50
N LEU A 119 -7.93 -5.98 7.53
CA LEU A 119 -7.88 -7.23 6.78
C LEU A 119 -6.63 -7.31 5.91
N ILE A 120 -6.24 -6.20 5.25
CA ILE A 120 -5.01 -6.14 4.46
C ILE A 120 -3.79 -6.33 5.38
N GLY A 121 -3.73 -5.63 6.52
CA GLY A 121 -2.62 -5.76 7.48
C GLY A 121 -2.51 -7.18 8.06
N LEU A 122 -3.64 -7.79 8.42
CA LEU A 122 -3.69 -9.18 8.91
C LEU A 122 -3.26 -10.16 7.81
N LEU A 123 -3.84 -10.05 6.62
CA LEU A 123 -3.51 -10.92 5.49
C LEU A 123 -2.02 -10.80 5.14
N TRP A 124 -1.46 -9.59 5.16
CA TRP A 124 -0.04 -9.35 4.93
C TRP A 124 0.86 -10.11 5.90
N ILE A 125 0.59 -9.98 7.21
CA ILE A 125 1.37 -10.69 8.24
C ILE A 125 1.17 -12.21 8.13
N CYS A 126 -0.06 -12.67 7.90
CA CYS A 126 -0.34 -14.09 7.71
C CYS A 126 0.39 -14.66 6.49
N THR A 127 0.38 -13.97 5.35
CA THR A 127 1.13 -14.39 4.16
C THR A 127 2.63 -14.41 4.43
N TYR A 128 3.17 -13.40 5.12
CA TYR A 128 4.59 -13.38 5.52
C TYR A 128 4.95 -14.60 6.38
N TYR A 129 4.15 -14.95 7.39
CA TYR A 129 4.45 -16.12 8.25
C TYR A 129 4.24 -17.47 7.55
N VAL A 130 3.24 -17.58 6.68
CA VAL A 130 2.92 -18.86 6.01
C VAL A 130 3.87 -19.13 4.85
N VAL A 131 4.24 -18.09 4.09
CA VAL A 131 5.04 -18.23 2.86
C VAL A 131 6.51 -17.88 3.09
N GLY A 132 6.80 -16.86 3.91
CA GLY A 132 8.15 -16.34 4.14
C GLY A 132 8.94 -17.06 5.24
N THR A 133 8.31 -17.87 6.10
CA THR A 133 8.98 -18.62 7.17
C THR A 133 9.11 -20.13 6.86
N GLY A 134 8.57 -20.59 5.72
CA GLY A 134 8.74 -21.97 5.25
C GLY A 134 9.95 -22.13 4.31
N ASP A 135 10.34 -23.36 4.00
CA ASP A 135 11.48 -23.69 3.10
C ASP A 135 11.35 -23.11 1.67
N ASN A 136 10.18 -22.55 1.30
CA ASN A 136 9.91 -21.91 0.00
C ASN A 136 9.98 -20.37 0.05
N ALA A 137 10.53 -19.78 1.12
CA ALA A 137 10.64 -18.33 1.29
C ALA A 137 11.39 -17.60 0.15
N GLN A 138 12.18 -18.33 -0.63
CA GLN A 138 12.97 -17.81 -1.75
C GLN A 138 12.13 -17.45 -2.99
N ASP A 139 10.87 -17.91 -3.09
CA ASP A 139 10.07 -17.72 -4.31
C ASP A 139 9.31 -16.38 -4.37
N ILE A 140 9.13 -15.66 -3.24
CA ILE A 140 8.50 -14.32 -3.25
C ILE A 140 9.52 -13.24 -2.86
N ALA A 141 10.16 -12.69 -3.88
CA ALA A 141 11.23 -11.69 -3.79
C ALA A 141 10.88 -10.44 -2.95
N ILE A 142 9.61 -10.00 -2.92
CA ILE A 142 9.20 -8.84 -2.10
C ILE A 142 9.27 -9.18 -0.59
N PHE A 143 8.94 -10.42 -0.20
CA PHE A 143 8.97 -10.82 1.21
C PHE A 143 10.39 -11.16 1.68
N ASN A 144 11.20 -11.75 0.80
CA ASN A 144 12.60 -12.10 1.09
C ASN A 144 13.43 -10.84 1.42
N ASP A 145 13.32 -9.80 0.60
CA ASP A 145 14.08 -8.56 0.77
C ASP A 145 13.60 -7.70 1.96
N LEU A 146 12.37 -7.89 2.44
CA LEU A 146 11.86 -7.07 3.56
C LEU A 146 12.16 -7.68 4.92
N ALA A 147 12.33 -9.00 5.05
CA ALA A 147 12.54 -9.69 6.32
C ALA A 147 11.66 -9.10 7.46
N GLN A 148 12.27 -8.53 8.52
CA GLN A 148 11.57 -7.90 9.64
C GLN A 148 10.71 -6.67 9.25
N LYS A 149 11.05 -5.96 8.17
CA LYS A 149 10.28 -4.80 7.66
C LYS A 149 8.87 -5.18 7.22
N ASN A 150 8.61 -6.45 6.88
CA ASN A 150 7.25 -6.93 6.59
C ASN A 150 6.32 -6.81 7.80
N LEU A 151 6.83 -7.07 9.00
CA LEU A 151 6.06 -6.92 10.25
C LEU A 151 5.73 -5.44 10.49
N PHE A 152 6.67 -4.54 10.23
CA PHE A 152 6.44 -3.10 10.32
C PHE A 152 5.34 -2.63 9.37
N VAL A 153 5.32 -3.11 8.12
CA VAL A 153 4.27 -2.78 7.14
C VAL A 153 2.90 -3.27 7.62
N GLY A 154 2.81 -4.51 8.11
CA GLY A 154 1.56 -5.05 8.64
C GLY A 154 1.03 -4.27 9.86
N ILE A 155 1.91 -3.93 10.80
CA ILE A 155 1.56 -3.10 11.98
C ILE A 155 1.15 -1.70 11.55
N ALA A 156 1.82 -1.12 10.55
CA ALA A 156 1.47 0.20 10.02
C ALA A 156 0.06 0.21 9.41
N PHE A 157 -0.31 -0.83 8.63
CA PHE A 157 -1.69 -0.97 8.12
C PHE A 157 -2.72 -1.04 9.26
N MET A 158 -2.40 -1.74 10.35
CA MET A 158 -3.26 -1.75 11.53
C MET A 158 -3.38 -0.36 12.17
N ALA A 159 -2.27 0.39 12.30
CA ALA A 159 -2.29 1.76 12.80
C ALA A 159 -3.15 2.72 11.94
N VAL A 160 -3.08 2.57 10.62
CA VAL A 160 -3.96 3.31 9.70
C VAL A 160 -5.43 2.92 9.89
N GLY A 161 -5.72 1.62 10.10
CA GLY A 161 -7.06 1.14 10.45
C GLY A 161 -7.65 1.83 11.68
N PHE A 162 -6.84 2.02 12.73
CA PHE A 162 -7.25 2.81 13.91
C PHE A 162 -7.50 4.28 13.58
N THR A 163 -6.75 4.87 12.66
CA THR A 163 -6.98 6.26 12.22
C THR A 163 -8.39 6.42 11.65
N PHE A 164 -8.86 5.47 10.83
CA PHE A 164 -10.25 5.44 10.38
C PHE A 164 -11.23 5.21 11.55
N ALA A 165 -10.91 4.31 12.48
CA ALA A 165 -11.77 4.04 13.63
C ALA A 165 -12.06 5.29 14.49
N THR A 166 -11.10 6.22 14.61
CA THR A 166 -11.29 7.50 15.34
C THR A 166 -12.22 8.50 14.65
N LYS A 167 -12.65 8.23 13.41
CA LYS A 167 -13.49 9.13 12.59
C LYS A 167 -14.92 8.63 12.45
N TRP A 168 -15.33 7.65 13.25
CA TRP A 168 -16.71 7.21 13.39
C TRP A 168 -17.53 8.30 14.11
N GLU A 169 -18.15 9.19 13.35
CA GLU A 169 -19.23 10.10 13.76
C GLU A 169 -20.35 10.08 12.72
#